data_AF-A0A7W7VTU3-F1
#
_entry.id   AF-A0A7W7VTU3-F1
#
_cell.length_a   1.000
_cell.length_b   1.000
_cell.length_c   1.000
_cell.angle_alpha   90.00
_cell.angle_beta   90.00
_cell.angle_gamma   90.00
#
_symmetry.space_group_name_H-M   'P 1'
#
loop_
_entity.id
_entity.type
_entity.pdbx_description
1 polymer ?
#
loop_
_entity_poly.entity_id
_entity_poly.type
_entity_poly.pdbx_seq_one_letter_code
_entity_poly.pdbx_strand_id
1 'polypeptide(L)'
;MPVPVTAPPPPGCLWIEQAAERLGIKPGTLHKWRQKRRGPASFKHAGRVTYREIALERYLAECEAADSHSNPALNPLLRAPEPHIRRSRAA
;
A
#
# COMPACT_ATOMS: atom_id res chain seq x y z
N MET A 1 -15.60 18.85 -1.58
CA MET A 1 -16.43 18.30 -0.50
C MET A 1 -15.65 18.41 0.79
N PRO A 2 -16.07 19.20 1.79
CA PRO A 2 -15.38 19.23 3.07
C PRO A 2 -15.57 17.89 3.79
N VAL A 3 -14.46 17.25 4.19
CA VAL A 3 -14.49 16.06 5.05
C VAL A 3 -15.07 16.45 6.42
N PRO A 4 -15.99 15.66 7.00
CA PRO A 4 -16.51 15.96 8.34
C PRO A 4 -15.35 15.94 9.33
N VAL A 5 -15.08 17.08 9.98
CA VAL A 5 -13.99 17.22 10.94
C VAL A 5 -14.32 16.37 12.16
N THR A 6 -13.86 15.13 12.09
CA THR A 6 -13.76 14.24 13.23
C THR A 6 -12.68 14.81 14.16
N ALA A 7 -12.77 14.51 15.46
CA ALA A 7 -11.72 14.85 16.43
C ALA A 7 -10.32 14.64 15.82
N PRO A 8 -9.39 15.61 15.98
CA PRO A 8 -8.10 15.55 15.31
C PRO A 8 -7.39 14.25 15.71
N PRO A 9 -6.70 13.59 14.77
CA PRO A 9 -5.95 12.41 15.10
C PRO A 9 -4.84 12.78 16.11
N PRO A 10 -4.34 11.81 16.90
CA PRO A 10 -3.17 12.01 17.74
C PRO A 10 -1.99 12.55 16.92
N PRO A 11 -1.09 13.34 17.51
CA PRO A 11 0.08 13.85 16.80
C PRO A 11 0.92 12.71 16.18
N GLY A 12 1.32 12.88 14.92
CA GLY A 12 2.01 11.85 14.13
C GLY A 12 1.12 10.72 13.59
N CYS A 13 -0.20 10.85 13.77
CA CYS A 13 -1.19 9.90 13.30
C CYS A 13 -2.20 10.56 12.36
N LEU A 14 -2.79 9.77 11.48
CA LEU A 14 -3.76 10.18 10.47
C LEU A 14 -4.98 9.26 10.50
N TRP A 15 -6.16 9.85 10.35
CA TRP A 15 -7.37 9.08 10.09
C TRP A 15 -7.37 8.50 8.69
N ILE A 16 -8.27 7.55 8.41
CA ILE A 16 -8.35 6.89 7.11
C ILE A 16 -8.53 7.87 5.92
N GLU A 17 -9.32 8.93 6.10
CA GLU A 17 -9.55 9.96 5.08
C GLU A 17 -8.25 10.73 4.78
N GLN A 18 -7.54 11.17 5.82
CA GLN A 18 -6.29 11.89 5.68
C GLN A 18 -5.17 11.00 5.13
N ALA A 19 -5.12 9.73 5.57
CA ALA A 19 -4.18 8.76 5.03
C ALA A 19 -4.44 8.46 3.54
N ALA A 20 -5.71 8.41 3.14
CA ALA A 20 -6.11 8.26 1.75
C ALA A 20 -5.69 9.47 0.90
N GLU A 21 -5.92 10.68 1.41
CA GLU A 21 -5.49 11.94 0.78
C GLU A 21 -3.96 11.98 0.62
N ARG A 22 -3.20 11.62 1.65
CA ARG A 22 -1.73 11.54 1.62
C ARG A 22 -1.21 10.52 0.60
N LEU A 23 -1.87 9.37 0.46
CA LEU A 23 -1.51 8.38 -0.57
C LEU A 23 -2.05 8.71 -1.97
N GLY A 24 -2.93 9.71 -2.11
CA GLY A 24 -3.62 10.00 -3.37
C GLY A 24 -4.60 8.89 -3.79
N ILE A 25 -5.12 8.09 -2.86
CA ILE A 25 -6.06 7.00 -3.14
C ILE A 25 -7.43 7.26 -2.53
N LYS A 26 -8.44 6.50 -2.95
CA LYS A 26 -9.77 6.55 -2.32
C LYS A 26 -9.74 5.88 -0.94
N PRO A 27 -10.47 6.40 0.07
CA PRO A 27 -10.56 5.77 1.40
C PRO A 27 -11.13 4.34 1.34
N GLY A 28 -12.03 4.06 0.38
CA GLY A 28 -12.51 2.71 0.11
C GLY A 28 -11.41 1.72 -0.29
N THR A 29 -10.32 2.18 -0.91
CA THR A 29 -9.15 1.35 -1.23
C THR A 29 -8.41 0.96 0.04
N LEU A 30 -8.21 1.90 0.98
CA LEU A 30 -7.63 1.59 2.29
C LEU A 30 -8.49 0.59 3.09
N HIS A 31 -9.81 0.70 3.03
CA HIS A 31 -10.70 -0.29 3.63
C HIS A 31 -10.49 -1.69 3.05
N LYS A 32 -10.42 -1.81 1.71
CA LYS A 32 -10.15 -3.09 1.04
C LYS A 32 -8.77 -3.65 1.39
N TRP A 33 -7.75 -2.80 1.42
CA TRP A 33 -6.39 -3.17 1.81
C TRP A 33 -6.36 -3.75 3.22
N ARG A 34 -7.03 -3.07 4.16
CA ARG A 34 -7.15 -3.54 5.55
C ARG A 34 -7.85 -4.89 5.66
N GLN A 35 -8.94 -5.11 4.92
CA GLN A 35 -9.63 -6.41 4.88
C GLN A 35 -8.73 -7.52 4.36
N LYS A 36 -7.93 -7.23 3.33
CA LYS A 36 -6.95 -8.15 2.74
C LYS A 36 -5.66 -8.27 3.55
N ARG A 37 -5.56 -7.60 4.71
CA ARG A 37 -4.34 -7.48 5.53
C ARG A 37 -3.10 -7.08 4.71
N ARG A 38 -3.31 -6.30 3.66
CA ARG A 38 -2.28 -5.71 2.81
C ARG A 38 -2.27 -4.20 3.04
N GLY A 39 -1.12 -3.56 2.88
CA GLY A 39 -1.00 -2.12 2.99
C GLY A 39 -0.31 -1.63 4.27
N PRO A 40 -0.33 -0.31 4.51
CA PRO A 40 0.41 0.31 5.61
C PRO A 40 -0.13 -0.14 6.98
N ALA A 41 0.77 -0.19 7.96
CA ALA A 41 0.42 -0.62 9.31
C ALA A 41 -0.68 0.26 9.91
N SER A 42 -1.79 -0.36 10.31
CA SER A 42 -2.97 0.33 10.85
C SER A 42 -3.31 -0.18 12.24
N PHE A 43 -3.66 0.73 13.14
CA PHE A 43 -4.04 0.40 14.52
C PHE A 43 -5.40 1.05 14.86
N LYS A 44 -6.06 0.54 15.89
CA LYS A 44 -7.30 1.16 16.39
C LYS A 44 -6.96 2.10 17.53
N HIS A 45 -7.44 3.34 17.45
CA HIS A 45 -7.35 4.33 18.52
C HIS A 45 -8.75 4.87 18.80
N ALA A 46 -9.22 4.80 20.05
CA ALA A 46 -10.56 5.24 20.45
C ALA A 46 -11.69 4.70 19.54
N GLY A 47 -11.63 3.42 19.16
CA GLY A 47 -12.64 2.78 18.30
C GLY A 47 -12.51 3.08 16.79
N ARG A 48 -11.58 3.94 16.39
CA ARG A 48 -11.37 4.35 14.99
C ARG A 48 -10.07 3.82 14.42
N VAL A 49 -10.03 3.56 13.11
CA VAL A 49 -8.82 3.12 12.42
C VAL A 49 -7.89 4.31 12.18
N THR A 50 -6.68 4.20 12.70
CA THR A 50 -5.64 5.20 12.65
C THR A 50 -4.40 4.64 11.95
N TYR A 51 -3.70 5.49 11.23
CA TYR A 51 -2.41 5.18 10.65
C TYR A 51 -1.34 6.10 11.23
N ARG A 52 -0.11 5.61 11.38
CA ARG A 52 1.03 6.48 11.66
C ARG A 52 1.58 7.04 10.36
N GLU A 53 2.00 8.30 10.37
CA GLU A 53 2.64 8.94 9.21
C GLU A 53 3.88 8.16 8.75
N ILE A 54 4.77 7.81 9.69
CA ILE A 54 5.96 6.99 9.45
C ILE A 54 5.61 5.62 8.85
N ALA A 55 4.46 5.04 9.21
CA ALA A 55 4.05 3.75 8.67
C ALA A 55 3.54 3.87 7.22
N LEU A 56 2.94 5.00 6.85
CA LEU A 56 2.58 5.30 5.47
C LEU A 56 3.85 5.48 4.61
N GLU A 57 4.81 6.27 5.09
CA GLU A 57 6.06 6.53 4.39
C GLU A 57 6.87 5.24 4.19
N ARG A 58 7.01 4.42 5.23
CA ARG A 58 7.66 3.11 5.11
C ARG A 58 6.99 2.21 4.08
N TYR A 59 5.65 2.19 4.06
CA TYR A 59 4.92 1.41 3.08
C TYR A 59 5.15 1.91 1.64
N LEU A 60 5.22 3.23 1.44
CA LEU A 60 5.56 3.80 0.13
C LEU A 60 6.97 3.41 -0.29
N ALA A 61 7.95 3.48 0.62
CA ALA A 61 9.32 3.06 0.35
C ALA A 61 9.42 1.56 0.03
N GLU A 62 8.66 0.71 0.74
CA GLU A 62 8.57 -0.72 0.44
C GLU A 62 7.92 -0.98 -0.93
N CYS A 63 6.88 -0.23 -1.28
CA CYS A 63 6.27 -0.27 -2.60
C CYS A 63 7.25 0.14 -3.70
N GLU A 64 8.00 1.22 -3.50
CA GLU A 64 9.03 1.70 -4.42
C GLU A 64 10.16 0.68 -4.59
N ALA A 65 10.64 0.06 -3.50
CA ALA A 65 11.68 -0.96 -3.53
C ALA A 65 11.23 -2.27 -4.20
N ALA A 66 9.94 -2.63 -4.05
CA ALA A 66 9.35 -3.79 -4.70
C ALA A 66 9.00 -3.52 -6.17
N ASP A 67 8.86 -2.25 -6.57
CA ASP A 67 8.55 -1.87 -7.93
C ASP A 67 9.79 -2.01 -8.83
N SER A 68 9.69 -2.89 -9.81
CA SER A 68 10.77 -3.24 -10.71
C SER A 68 11.29 -2.09 -11.58
N HIS A 69 10.50 -1.01 -11.76
CA HIS A 69 10.99 0.16 -12.50
C HIS A 69 11.95 1.00 -11.66
N SER A 70 11.75 1.04 -10.34
CA SER A 70 12.55 1.87 -9.42
C SER A 70 13.72 1.08 -8.81
N ASN A 71 13.63 -0.25 -8.78
CA ASN A 71 14.69 -1.13 -8.30
C ASN A 71 15.46 -1.78 -9.46
N PRO A 72 16.70 -1.36 -9.76
CA PRO A 72 17.48 -1.92 -10.86
C PRO A 72 17.78 -3.41 -10.69
N ALA A 73 17.78 -3.95 -9.46
CA ALA A 73 17.98 -5.38 -9.20
C ALA A 73 16.75 -6.24 -9.59
N LEU A 74 15.56 -5.64 -9.71
CA LEU A 74 14.31 -6.30 -10.10
C LEU A 74 13.88 -5.94 -11.54
N ASN A 75 14.75 -5.27 -12.30
CA ASN A 75 14.42 -4.77 -13.63
C ASN A 75 14.12 -5.94 -14.59
N PRO A 76 12.90 -6.02 -15.18
CA PRO A 76 12.51 -7.12 -16.05
C PRO A 76 13.34 -7.18 -17.34
N LEU A 77 13.97 -6.08 -17.75
CA LEU A 77 14.83 -6.04 -18.93
C LEU A 77 16.21 -6.68 -18.70
N LEU A 78 16.63 -6.81 -17.44
CA LEU A 78 17.85 -7.52 -17.05
C LEU A 78 17.59 -9.02 -16.79
N ARG A 79 16.32 -9.43 -16.74
CA ARG A 79 15.95 -10.83 -16.51
C ARG A 79 16.27 -11.63 -17.78
N ALA A 80 17.05 -12.71 -17.63
CA ALA A 80 17.25 -13.65 -18.73
C ALA A 80 15.88 -14.17 -19.22
N PRO A 81 15.65 -14.29 -20.54
CA PRO A 81 14.39 -14.76 -21.06
C PRO A 81 14.09 -16.16 -20.52
N GLU A 82 12.98 -16.31 -19.79
CA GLU A 82 12.58 -17.61 -19.26
C GLU A 82 12.24 -18.55 -20.42
N PRO A 83 12.78 -19.78 -20.44
CA PRO A 83 12.44 -20.74 -21.48
C PRO A 83 10.94 -21.03 -21.40
N HIS A 84 10.24 -20.76 -22.49
CA HIS A 84 8.81 -21.07 -22.58
C HIS A 84 8.61 -22.58 -22.50
N ILE A 85 8.18 -23.07 -21.33
CA ILE A 85 7.86 -24.49 -21.12
C ILE A 85 6.59 -24.79 -21.91
N ARG A 86 6.73 -25.32 -23.13
CA ARG A 86 5.61 -25.92 -23.85
C ARG A 86 5.18 -27.15 -23.09
N ARG A 87 4.00 -27.07 -22.46
CA ARG A 87 3.37 -28.24 -21.83
C ARG A 87 3.02 -29.25 -22.92
N SER A 88 3.88 -30.23 -23.12
CA SER A 88 3.63 -31.35 -24.03
C SER A 88 2.41 -32.12 -23.53
N ARG A 89 1.37 -32.17 -24.37
CA ARG A 89 0.15 -32.94 -24.12
C ARG A 89 0.51 -34.41 -24.30
N ALA A 90 0.58 -35.16 -23.20
CA ALA A 90 0.71 -36.61 -23.23
C ALA A 90 -0.52 -37.23 -23.90
N ALA A 91 -0.28 -38.17 -24.82
CA ALA A 91 -1.27 -38.92 -25.56
C ALA A 91 -1.83 -40.09 -24.73
#